data_AF-B7CAP5-F1
#
_entry.id   AF-B7CAP5-F1
#
_cell.length_a   1.000
_cell.length_b   1.000
_cell.length_c   1.000
_cell.angle_alpha   90.00
_cell.angle_beta   90.00
_cell.angle_gamma   90.00
#
_symmetry.space_group_name_H-M   'P 1'
#
loop_
_entity.id
_entity.type
_entity.pdbx_description
1 polymer ?
#
loop_
_entity_poly.entity_id
_entity_poly.type
_entity_poly.pdbx_seq_one_letter_code
_entity_poly.pdbx_strand_id
1 'polypeptide(L)'
;MLPVEFLPDVDELPVSWMNRLALANGFIDVNDMLRSYRIIDGKKVIRHLDYFPKVLGLISDNAWSKSILSIYKQDVKDQYDIIPYHNDEHLCVCPECMKEDMTRFGHIVYHFQHQYPGSFTCWKHKCILEYVQPDQRFIQDMNRMEFIPIKGSYDRDTEFKMFSTCYSKGSIFYKIVRYQLEVLMRDKHLTDNEVVEAFRCKGDEEELPMKVVQMIHTKSVDYFTFREQRVLLQLLFDDYPRYVSFFSKIDPVHMIGYRRRKVSNGMFLMTVRNEQRRRARRYRKNTRKRIRRAVNKKRHKNKRG
;
A
#
# COMPACT_ATOMS: atom_id res chain seq x y z
N MET A 1 15.80 28.77 12.95
CA MET A 1 14.51 28.06 13.13
C MET A 1 14.82 26.58 13.18
N LEU A 2 14.38 25.84 14.21
CA LEU A 2 14.56 24.38 14.22
C LEU A 2 13.54 23.76 13.26
N PRO A 3 13.94 22.80 12.42
CA PRO A 3 13.00 22.17 11.50
C PRO A 3 11.86 21.49 12.26
N VAL A 4 10.65 21.57 11.71
CA VAL A 4 9.50 20.83 12.19
C VAL A 4 9.69 19.37 11.80
N GLU A 5 9.69 18.48 12.79
CA GLU A 5 9.89 17.05 12.59
C GLU A 5 8.72 16.24 13.15
N PHE A 6 8.21 15.28 12.38
CA PHE A 6 7.12 14.40 12.81
C PHE A 6 7.16 13.03 12.12
N LEU A 7 6.42 12.08 12.72
CA LEU A 7 6.30 10.70 12.26
C LEU A 7 5.41 10.57 11.01
N PRO A 8 5.75 9.69 10.05
CA PRO A 8 4.78 9.23 9.06
C PRO A 8 3.60 8.53 9.74
N ASP A 9 2.41 8.65 9.13
CA ASP A 9 1.31 7.76 9.52
C ASP A 9 1.59 6.32 9.06
N VAL A 10 0.94 5.36 9.71
CA VAL A 10 1.22 3.91 9.55
C VAL A 10 0.99 3.42 8.12
N ASP A 11 0.08 4.06 7.40
CA ASP A 11 -0.35 3.70 6.05
C ASP A 11 -0.07 4.87 5.08
N GLU A 12 0.96 5.68 5.36
CA GLU A 12 1.32 6.85 4.54
C GLU A 12 2.50 6.52 3.62
N LEU A 13 2.38 6.84 2.33
CA LEU A 13 3.47 6.65 1.37
C LEU A 13 4.70 7.53 1.73
N PRO A 14 5.91 7.06 1.39
CA PRO A 14 7.14 7.80 1.64
C PRO A 14 7.17 9.19 1.04
N VAL A 15 6.75 9.26 -0.23
CA VAL A 15 6.67 10.49 -1.00
C VAL A 15 5.65 11.46 -0.39
N SER A 16 4.53 10.94 0.12
CA SER A 16 3.51 11.72 0.83
C SER A 16 4.08 12.33 2.12
N TRP A 17 4.77 11.52 2.92
CA TRP A 17 5.37 12.01 4.17
C TRP A 17 6.48 13.03 3.91
N MET A 18 7.37 12.79 2.94
CA MET A 18 8.42 13.74 2.58
C MET A 18 7.82 15.07 2.11
N ASN A 19 6.71 15.03 1.36
CA ASN A 19 6.01 16.24 0.94
C ASN A 19 5.40 16.98 2.13
N ARG A 20 4.74 16.28 3.05
CA ARG A 20 4.23 16.91 4.29
C ARG A 20 5.36 17.50 5.14
N LEU A 21 6.51 16.83 5.20
CA LEU A 21 7.67 17.35 5.92
C LEU A 21 8.18 18.64 5.26
N ALA A 22 8.23 18.67 3.93
CA ALA A 22 8.60 19.86 3.17
C ALA A 22 7.64 21.04 3.46
N LEU A 23 6.34 20.81 3.34
CA LEU A 23 5.30 21.81 3.60
C LEU A 23 5.36 22.36 5.04
N ALA A 24 5.54 21.49 6.03
CA ALA A 24 5.66 21.90 7.43
C ALA A 24 6.91 22.74 7.73
N ASN A 25 7.91 22.72 6.85
CA ASN A 25 9.14 23.50 6.94
C ASN A 25 9.14 24.70 5.99
N GLY A 26 8.01 25.03 5.36
CA GLY A 26 7.85 26.23 4.53
C GLY A 26 8.31 26.08 3.08
N PHE A 27 8.60 24.86 2.62
CA PHE A 27 8.86 24.58 1.22
C PHE A 27 7.55 24.43 0.42
N ILE A 28 7.60 24.67 -0.88
CA ILE A 28 6.44 24.52 -1.77
C ILE A 28 6.01 23.05 -1.88
N ASP A 29 7.00 22.16 -2.05
CA ASP A 29 6.81 20.71 -2.14
C ASP A 29 8.13 19.99 -1.81
N VAL A 30 8.11 18.66 -1.90
CA VAL A 30 9.31 17.84 -1.72
C VAL A 30 10.41 18.18 -2.74
N ASN A 31 10.10 18.57 -3.97
CA ASN A 31 11.13 18.90 -4.97
C ASN A 31 11.84 20.20 -4.60
N ASP A 32 11.10 21.20 -4.17
CA ASP A 32 11.61 22.48 -3.68
C ASP A 32 12.52 22.28 -2.46
N MET A 33 12.11 21.43 -1.52
CA MET A 33 12.96 21.02 -0.40
C MET A 33 14.26 20.35 -0.89
N LEU A 34 14.16 19.35 -1.78
CA LEU A 34 15.34 18.64 -2.30
C LEU A 34 16.30 19.56 -3.06
N ARG A 35 15.79 20.54 -3.82
CA ARG A 35 16.61 21.56 -4.51
C ARG A 35 17.28 22.50 -3.51
N SER A 36 16.52 22.97 -2.52
CA SER A 36 17.02 23.90 -1.48
C SER A 36 18.16 23.29 -0.68
N TYR A 37 18.10 21.99 -0.39
CA TYR A 37 19.19 21.25 0.25
C TYR A 37 20.30 20.78 -0.69
N ARG A 38 20.27 21.19 -1.97
CA ARG A 38 21.22 20.76 -3.02
C ARG A 38 21.35 19.24 -3.16
N ILE A 39 20.26 18.52 -2.86
CA ILE A 39 20.18 17.06 -3.03
C ILE A 39 19.93 16.70 -4.50
N ILE A 40 19.19 17.56 -5.20
CA ILE A 40 18.98 17.50 -6.65
C ILE A 40 19.38 18.84 -7.27
N ASP A 41 19.92 18.79 -8.48
CA ASP A 41 20.48 19.96 -9.18
C ASP A 41 19.73 20.19 -10.50
N GLY A 42 18.51 20.71 -10.42
CA GLY A 42 17.62 20.95 -11.57
C GLY A 42 17.15 19.70 -12.33
N LYS A 43 17.72 18.52 -12.07
CA LYS A 43 17.36 17.25 -12.69
C LYS A 43 15.93 16.86 -12.33
N LYS A 44 15.21 16.28 -13.30
CA LYS A 44 13.91 15.65 -13.07
C LYS A 44 14.09 14.52 -12.06
N VAL A 45 13.33 14.58 -10.96
CA VAL A 45 13.26 13.48 -9.99
C VAL A 45 12.56 12.32 -10.67
N ILE A 46 13.32 11.26 -10.97
CA ILE A 46 12.78 10.03 -11.57
C ILE A 46 11.95 9.29 -10.51
N ARG A 47 12.47 9.21 -9.28
CA ARG A 47 11.84 8.48 -8.18
C ARG A 47 12.11 9.14 -6.83
N HIS A 48 11.07 9.67 -6.20
CA HIS A 48 11.21 10.40 -4.92
C HIS A 48 11.78 9.55 -3.80
N LEU A 49 11.48 8.24 -3.79
CA LEU A 49 11.95 7.32 -2.75
C LEU A 49 13.48 7.24 -2.66
N ASP A 50 14.20 7.39 -3.77
CA ASP A 50 15.66 7.26 -3.78
C ASP A 50 16.34 8.36 -2.94
N TYR A 51 15.61 9.45 -2.70
CA TYR A 51 16.04 10.58 -1.88
C TYR A 51 15.61 10.45 -0.43
N PHE A 52 14.78 9.46 -0.10
CA PHE A 52 14.27 9.25 1.24
C PHE A 52 15.38 9.10 2.31
N PRO A 53 16.46 8.32 2.09
CA PRO A 53 17.57 8.26 3.04
C PRO A 53 18.27 9.60 3.23
N LYS A 54 18.35 10.43 2.18
CA LYS A 54 18.96 11.76 2.26
C LYS A 54 18.09 12.72 3.06
N VAL A 55 16.77 12.71 2.85
CA VAL A 55 15.80 13.50 3.63
C VAL A 55 15.82 13.09 5.10
N LEU A 56 15.91 11.79 5.40
CA LEU A 56 16.07 11.32 6.78
C LEU A 56 17.36 11.82 7.44
N GLY A 57 18.44 11.99 6.67
CA GLY A 57 19.70 12.54 7.15
C GLY A 57 19.61 14.02 7.58
N LEU A 58 18.53 14.71 7.20
CA LEU A 58 18.26 16.10 7.60
C LEU A 58 17.56 16.21 8.96
N ILE A 59 17.04 15.10 9.50
CA ILE A 59 16.31 15.07 10.77
C ILE A 59 17.30 14.95 11.93
N SER A 60 17.00 15.61 13.05
CA SER A 60 17.85 15.65 14.24
C SER A 60 18.22 14.24 14.76
N ASP A 61 19.51 14.06 15.10
CA ASP A 61 20.03 12.78 15.57
C ASP A 61 19.57 12.48 17.00
N ASN A 62 18.45 11.78 17.14
CA ASN A 62 17.83 11.52 18.42
C ASN A 62 17.31 10.07 18.48
N ALA A 63 17.05 9.57 19.69
CA ALA A 63 16.69 8.16 19.88
C ALA A 63 15.39 7.76 19.14
N TRP A 64 14.49 8.72 18.89
CA TRP A 64 13.25 8.45 18.18
C TRP A 64 13.44 8.45 16.66
N SER A 65 14.30 9.32 16.10
CA SER A 65 14.64 9.34 14.67
C SER A 65 15.38 8.08 14.25
N LYS A 66 16.35 7.58 15.04
CA LYS A 66 17.01 6.28 14.81
C LYS A 66 16.04 5.09 14.83
N SER A 67 15.07 5.10 15.75
CA SER A 67 14.07 4.03 15.86
C SER A 67 13.06 4.06 14.70
N ILE A 68 12.67 5.25 14.24
CA ILE A 68 11.88 5.39 13.00
C ILE A 68 12.67 4.91 11.82
N LEU A 69 13.92 5.34 11.68
CA LEU A 69 14.79 4.93 10.59
C LEU A 69 14.85 3.41 10.48
N SER A 70 14.95 2.69 11.60
CA SER A 70 14.95 1.23 11.60
C SER A 70 13.60 0.62 11.22
N ILE A 71 12.50 1.08 11.84
CA ILE A 71 11.14 0.55 11.56
C ILE A 71 10.73 0.87 10.12
N TYR A 72 10.99 2.09 9.69
CA TYR A 72 10.70 2.58 8.36
C TYR A 72 11.59 1.89 7.32
N LYS A 73 12.91 1.79 7.51
CA LYS A 73 13.78 1.09 6.56
C LYS A 73 13.41 -0.38 6.36
N GLN A 74 12.80 -1.02 7.35
CA GLN A 74 12.32 -2.39 7.20
C GLN A 74 10.90 -2.38 6.62
N ASP A 75 9.91 -1.86 7.35
CA ASP A 75 8.51 -1.92 6.97
C ASP A 75 8.23 -1.21 5.64
N VAL A 76 8.80 -0.03 5.38
CA VAL A 76 8.61 0.68 4.10
C VAL A 76 9.40 0.08 2.97
N LYS A 77 10.57 -0.51 3.23
CA LYS A 77 11.27 -1.27 2.18
C LYS A 77 10.44 -2.48 1.78
N ASP A 78 9.86 -3.17 2.76
CA ASP A 78 9.06 -4.37 2.52
C ASP A 78 7.73 -4.03 1.85
N GLN A 79 7.02 -2.99 2.30
CA GLN A 79 5.84 -2.46 1.58
C GLN A 79 6.22 -1.92 0.20
N TYR A 80 7.43 -1.36 0.13
CA TYR A 80 8.15 -0.89 -1.04
C TYR A 80 8.16 -1.96 -2.12
N ASP A 81 8.82 -3.05 -1.78
CA ASP A 81 9.03 -4.19 -2.64
C ASP A 81 7.70 -4.79 -3.11
N ILE A 82 6.63 -4.64 -2.32
CA ILE A 82 5.28 -5.06 -2.69
C ILE A 82 4.61 -4.09 -3.66
N ILE A 83 4.74 -2.76 -3.50
CA ILE A 83 4.19 -1.80 -4.45
C ILE A 83 5.14 -1.66 -5.65
N PRO A 84 4.71 -2.05 -6.86
CA PRO A 84 5.61 -2.01 -8.00
C PRO A 84 6.00 -0.58 -8.36
N TYR A 85 7.15 -0.44 -9.01
CA TYR A 85 7.85 0.83 -9.28
C TYR A 85 7.07 1.82 -10.17
N HIS A 86 5.83 1.51 -10.54
CA HIS A 86 5.02 2.25 -11.51
C HIS A 86 3.90 3.12 -10.91
N ASN A 87 3.68 3.08 -9.59
CA ASN A 87 2.69 3.97 -8.96
C ASN A 87 3.16 5.42 -8.79
N ASP A 88 4.40 5.73 -9.15
CA ASP A 88 4.85 7.12 -9.22
C ASP A 88 4.22 7.86 -10.43
N GLU A 89 3.71 7.12 -11.42
CA GLU A 89 2.96 7.66 -12.57
C GLU A 89 1.46 7.78 -12.28
N HIS A 90 0.85 6.78 -11.64
CA HIS A 90 -0.59 6.81 -11.35
C HIS A 90 -0.83 6.43 -9.89
N LEU A 91 -1.10 7.43 -9.05
CA LEU A 91 -1.45 7.21 -7.65
C LEU A 91 -2.93 6.91 -7.53
N CYS A 92 -3.26 5.75 -6.96
CA CYS A 92 -4.63 5.42 -6.60
C CYS A 92 -5.01 6.14 -5.30
N VAL A 93 -6.17 6.79 -5.29
CA VAL A 93 -6.61 7.62 -4.17
C VAL A 93 -8.08 7.37 -3.84
N CYS A 94 -8.45 7.74 -2.62
CA CYS A 94 -9.83 7.78 -2.16
C CYS A 94 -10.15 9.23 -1.80
N PRO A 95 -11.10 9.89 -2.48
CA PRO A 95 -11.46 11.28 -2.19
C PRO A 95 -11.92 11.48 -0.73
N GLU A 96 -12.60 10.49 -0.17
CA GLU A 96 -13.06 10.55 1.22
C GLU A 96 -11.90 10.43 2.23
N CYS A 97 -10.87 9.62 1.93
CA CYS A 97 -9.63 9.64 2.72
C CYS A 97 -8.97 11.02 2.65
N MET A 98 -8.85 11.61 1.46
CA MET A 98 -8.22 12.91 1.29
C MET A 98 -8.94 14.02 2.07
N LYS A 99 -10.27 14.04 2.09
CA LYS A 99 -11.07 14.98 2.90
C LYS A 99 -10.78 14.84 4.40
N GLU A 100 -10.70 13.60 4.89
CA GLU A 100 -10.36 13.32 6.29
C GLU A 100 -8.91 13.71 6.62
N ASP A 101 -7.98 13.46 5.70
CA ASP A 101 -6.56 13.80 5.86
C ASP A 101 -6.37 15.31 5.88
N MET A 102 -7.07 16.05 5.01
CA MET A 102 -7.10 17.51 5.07
C MET A 102 -7.61 18.01 6.42
N THR A 103 -8.69 17.41 6.95
CA THR A 103 -9.23 17.78 8.27
C THR A 103 -8.25 17.47 9.41
N ARG A 104 -7.53 16.35 9.31
CA ARG A 104 -6.69 15.80 10.39
C ARG A 104 -5.27 16.37 10.40
N PHE A 105 -4.70 16.58 9.21
CA PHE A 105 -3.29 16.92 9.01
C PHE A 105 -3.10 18.27 8.32
N GLY A 106 -4.15 18.85 7.74
CA GLY A 106 -4.04 20.06 6.91
C GLY A 106 -3.46 19.80 5.51
N HIS A 107 -3.24 18.53 5.15
CA HIS A 107 -2.59 18.12 3.91
C HIS A 107 -3.13 16.78 3.42
N ILE A 108 -3.04 16.55 2.11
CA ILE A 108 -3.38 15.28 1.47
C ILE A 108 -2.34 14.22 1.83
N VAL A 109 -2.81 13.00 2.13
CA VAL A 109 -1.96 11.85 2.41
C VAL A 109 -2.25 10.74 1.40
N TYR A 110 -1.21 10.20 0.77
CA TYR A 110 -1.34 9.02 -0.08
C TYR A 110 -1.10 7.75 0.71
N HIS A 111 -1.93 6.73 0.47
CA HIS A 111 -1.94 5.52 1.29
C HIS A 111 -1.39 4.28 0.57
N PHE A 112 -0.63 3.45 1.31
CA PHE A 112 -0.12 2.16 0.81
C PHE A 112 -1.26 1.24 0.39
N GLN A 113 -2.34 1.16 1.19
CA GLN A 113 -3.49 0.28 0.89
C GLN A 113 -4.16 0.54 -0.47
N HIS A 114 -4.10 1.78 -0.97
CA HIS A 114 -4.67 2.13 -2.27
C HIS A 114 -3.73 1.74 -3.43
N GLN A 115 -2.44 1.56 -3.15
CA GLN A 115 -1.43 1.30 -4.17
C GLN A 115 -1.26 -0.18 -4.52
N TYR A 116 -1.80 -1.10 -3.71
CA TYR A 116 -1.64 -2.53 -3.95
C TYR A 116 -2.25 -2.96 -5.29
N PRO A 117 -1.56 -3.83 -6.06
CA PRO A 117 -2.13 -4.39 -7.29
C PRO A 117 -3.47 -5.09 -7.05
N GLY A 118 -4.43 -4.87 -7.95
CA GLY A 118 -5.79 -5.39 -7.85
C GLY A 118 -6.67 -4.71 -6.79
N SER A 119 -6.18 -3.66 -6.12
CA SER A 119 -6.98 -2.81 -5.24
C SER A 119 -7.65 -1.73 -6.08
N PHE A 120 -8.95 -1.83 -6.25
CA PHE A 120 -9.83 -0.89 -6.95
C PHE A 120 -10.81 -0.20 -5.99
N THR A 121 -10.94 -0.72 -4.77
CA THR A 121 -11.86 -0.20 -3.76
C THR A 121 -11.12 0.28 -2.51
N CYS A 122 -11.52 1.43 -1.94
CA CYS A 122 -11.08 1.85 -0.62
C CYS A 122 -11.73 1.01 0.49
N TRP A 123 -10.94 0.44 1.39
CA TRP A 123 -11.45 -0.47 2.43
C TRP A 123 -12.19 0.25 3.54
N LYS A 124 -11.86 1.53 3.76
CA LYS A 124 -12.46 2.35 4.81
C LYS A 124 -13.79 2.93 4.34
N HIS A 125 -13.79 3.58 3.19
CA HIS A 125 -14.94 4.31 2.67
C HIS A 125 -15.80 3.51 1.71
N LYS A 126 -15.33 2.32 1.30
CA LYS A 126 -16.01 1.44 0.34
C LYS A 126 -16.42 2.25 -0.87
N CYS A 127 -15.49 2.96 -1.47
CA CYS A 127 -15.70 3.68 -2.72
C CYS A 127 -14.70 3.18 -3.75
N ILE A 128 -15.02 3.37 -5.03
CA ILE A 128 -14.08 3.16 -6.13
C ILE A 128 -12.90 4.11 -5.91
N LEU A 129 -11.69 3.58 -6.07
CA LEU A 129 -10.48 4.39 -6.08
C LEU A 129 -10.39 5.16 -7.40
N GLU A 130 -9.66 6.27 -7.37
CA GLU A 130 -9.45 7.15 -8.51
C GLU A 130 -7.95 7.33 -8.74
N TYR A 131 -7.55 7.65 -9.96
CA TYR A 131 -6.18 8.03 -10.27
C TYR A 131 -6.02 9.55 -10.16
N VAL A 132 -4.85 9.96 -9.68
CA VAL A 132 -4.35 11.33 -9.78
C VAL A 132 -3.21 11.35 -10.79
N GLN A 133 -3.18 12.39 -11.63
CA GLN A 133 -2.11 12.58 -12.60
C GLN A 133 -0.75 12.81 -11.91
N PRO A 134 0.37 12.34 -12.49
CA PRO A 134 1.66 12.37 -11.81
C PRO A 134 2.20 13.78 -11.54
N ASP A 135 1.84 14.77 -12.35
CA ASP A 135 2.17 16.18 -12.16
C ASP A 135 1.34 16.85 -11.06
N GLN A 136 0.16 16.31 -10.75
CA GLN A 136 -0.76 16.82 -9.73
C GLN A 136 -0.51 16.25 -8.33
N ARG A 137 0.36 15.24 -8.18
CA ARG A 137 0.56 14.53 -6.90
C ARG A 137 0.99 15.40 -5.73
N PHE A 138 1.54 16.60 -5.95
CA PHE A 138 1.93 17.51 -4.87
C PHE A 138 0.92 18.63 -4.60
N ILE A 139 -0.12 18.76 -5.43
CA ILE A 139 -1.21 19.70 -5.22
C ILE A 139 -1.96 19.32 -3.94
N GLN A 140 -2.15 20.29 -3.05
CA GLN A 140 -2.89 20.10 -1.79
C GLN A 140 -4.36 20.55 -1.89
N ASP A 141 -4.69 21.36 -2.90
CA ASP A 141 -6.04 21.80 -3.18
C ASP A 141 -6.75 20.79 -4.07
N MET A 142 -7.66 20.02 -3.47
CA MET A 142 -8.43 18.99 -4.17
C MET A 142 -9.24 19.55 -5.35
N ASN A 143 -9.62 20.83 -5.34
CA ASN A 143 -10.38 21.44 -6.45
C ASN A 143 -9.51 21.66 -7.70
N ARG A 144 -8.18 21.61 -7.55
CA ARG A 144 -7.21 21.75 -8.64
C ARG A 144 -6.67 20.40 -9.11
N MET A 145 -7.18 19.31 -8.56
CA MET A 145 -6.82 17.95 -8.94
C MET A 145 -7.85 17.38 -9.89
N GLU A 146 -7.37 16.65 -10.88
CA GLU A 146 -8.19 15.86 -11.78
C GLU A 146 -8.21 14.42 -11.25
N PHE A 147 -9.42 13.96 -10.93
CA PHE A 147 -9.64 12.59 -10.49
C PHE A 147 -10.19 11.77 -11.65
N ILE A 148 -9.47 10.70 -12.00
CA ILE A 148 -9.88 9.79 -13.06
C ILE A 148 -10.37 8.50 -12.43
N PRO A 149 -11.69 8.18 -12.49
CA PRO A 149 -12.20 6.96 -11.90
C PRO A 149 -11.52 5.71 -12.48
N ILE A 150 -11.15 4.76 -11.61
CA ILE A 150 -10.65 3.48 -12.09
C ILE A 150 -11.80 2.74 -12.78
N LYS A 151 -11.65 2.52 -14.08
CA LYS A 151 -12.61 1.78 -14.89
C LYS A 151 -12.29 0.29 -14.86
N GLY A 152 -13.33 -0.52 -14.69
CA GLY A 152 -13.23 -1.97 -14.68
C GLY A 152 -14.52 -2.58 -14.15
N SER A 153 -14.69 -3.87 -14.34
CA SER A 153 -15.90 -4.59 -13.98
C SER A 153 -15.82 -5.31 -12.65
N TYR A 154 -15.26 -4.62 -11.67
CA TYR A 154 -15.15 -5.13 -10.31
C TYR A 154 -16.40 -4.77 -9.49
N ASP A 155 -16.89 -5.73 -8.73
CA ASP A 155 -17.82 -5.55 -7.62
C ASP A 155 -17.07 -5.20 -6.32
N ARG A 156 -17.39 -4.02 -5.80
CA ARG A 156 -16.81 -3.43 -4.59
C ARG A 156 -16.91 -4.34 -3.37
N ASP A 157 -18.07 -4.94 -3.13
CA ASP A 157 -18.33 -5.73 -1.93
C ASP A 157 -17.61 -7.09 -1.99
N THR A 158 -17.56 -7.70 -3.17
CA THR A 158 -16.81 -8.93 -3.43
C THR A 158 -15.32 -8.72 -3.27
N GLU A 159 -14.77 -7.66 -3.85
CA GLU A 159 -13.36 -7.30 -3.74
C GLU A 159 -12.97 -7.10 -2.25
N PHE A 160 -13.77 -6.35 -1.50
CA PHE A 160 -13.56 -6.15 -0.06
C PHE A 160 -13.58 -7.49 0.71
N LYS A 161 -14.56 -8.35 0.42
CA LYS A 161 -14.68 -9.68 1.05
C LYS A 161 -13.47 -10.57 0.73
N MET A 162 -12.96 -10.50 -0.50
CA MET A 162 -11.77 -11.26 -0.91
C MET A 162 -10.54 -10.87 -0.11
N PHE A 163 -10.20 -9.57 -0.09
CA PHE A 163 -9.04 -9.06 0.64
C PHE A 163 -9.15 -9.31 2.14
N SER A 164 -10.36 -9.24 2.70
CA SER A 164 -10.59 -9.56 4.11
C SER A 164 -10.30 -11.03 4.44
N THR A 165 -10.25 -11.94 3.47
CA THR A 165 -10.09 -13.38 3.74
C THR A 165 -8.78 -13.95 3.19
N CYS A 166 -7.83 -13.12 2.78
CA CYS A 166 -6.54 -13.57 2.23
C CYS A 166 -5.55 -13.93 3.35
N TYR A 167 -4.97 -15.13 3.30
CA TYR A 167 -4.10 -15.65 4.39
C TYR A 167 -2.69 -16.06 3.95
N SER A 168 -2.40 -16.03 2.65
CA SER A 168 -1.09 -16.37 2.08
C SER A 168 -0.92 -15.74 0.70
N LYS A 169 0.33 -15.68 0.20
CA LYS A 169 0.65 -15.26 -1.18
C LYS A 169 -0.14 -16.05 -2.23
N GLY A 170 -0.17 -17.38 -2.11
CA GLY A 170 -0.97 -18.24 -3.00
C GLY A 170 -2.47 -17.96 -2.90
N SER A 171 -2.97 -17.67 -1.69
CA SER A 171 -4.38 -17.30 -1.49
C SER A 171 -4.72 -15.95 -2.12
N ILE A 172 -3.83 -14.96 -2.09
CA ILE A 172 -4.03 -13.68 -2.79
C ILE A 172 -4.04 -13.91 -4.30
N PHE A 173 -3.03 -14.60 -4.82
CA PHE A 173 -2.92 -14.90 -6.24
C PHE A 173 -4.20 -15.54 -6.75
N TYR A 174 -4.59 -16.66 -6.13
CA TYR A 174 -5.78 -17.40 -6.45
C TYR A 174 -7.02 -16.51 -6.49
N LYS A 175 -7.19 -15.67 -5.47
CA LYS A 175 -8.36 -14.79 -5.35
C LYS A 175 -8.39 -13.71 -6.42
N ILE A 176 -7.29 -12.98 -6.61
CA ILE A 176 -7.21 -11.89 -7.62
C ILE A 176 -7.50 -12.47 -9.01
N VAL A 177 -6.84 -13.56 -9.36
CA VAL A 177 -6.96 -14.18 -10.67
C VAL A 177 -8.34 -14.77 -10.90
N ARG A 178 -8.85 -15.54 -9.93
CA ARG A 178 -10.21 -16.12 -10.00
C ARG A 178 -11.26 -15.03 -10.17
N TYR A 179 -11.17 -13.97 -9.38
CA TYR A 179 -12.13 -12.87 -9.45
C TYR A 179 -12.10 -12.18 -10.81
N GLN A 180 -10.90 -11.92 -11.34
CA GLN A 180 -10.76 -11.36 -12.68
C GLN A 180 -11.40 -12.26 -13.74
N LEU A 181 -11.23 -13.58 -13.63
CA LEU A 181 -11.88 -14.54 -14.52
C LEU A 181 -13.40 -14.55 -14.38
N GLU A 182 -13.92 -14.58 -13.14
CA GLU A 182 -15.37 -14.54 -12.87
C GLU A 182 -16.00 -13.26 -13.47
N VAL A 183 -15.30 -12.13 -13.34
CA VAL A 183 -15.70 -10.84 -13.93
C VAL A 183 -15.69 -10.92 -15.46
N LEU A 184 -14.60 -11.40 -16.07
CA LEU A 184 -14.48 -11.51 -17.53
C LEU A 184 -15.55 -12.44 -18.11
N MET A 185 -15.78 -13.59 -17.50
CA MET A 185 -16.81 -14.54 -17.94
C MET A 185 -18.21 -13.93 -17.86
N ARG A 186 -18.52 -13.25 -16.76
CA ARG A 186 -19.83 -12.59 -16.58
C ARG A 186 -20.05 -11.50 -17.64
N ASP A 187 -19.06 -10.65 -17.84
CA ASP A 187 -19.17 -9.47 -18.71
C ASP A 187 -19.13 -9.80 -20.21
N LYS A 188 -18.42 -10.86 -20.57
CA LYS A 188 -18.26 -11.30 -21.96
C LYS A 188 -19.13 -12.51 -22.30
N HIS A 189 -19.93 -13.01 -21.35
CA HIS A 189 -20.76 -14.20 -21.48
C HIS A 189 -19.99 -15.45 -21.98
N LEU A 190 -18.74 -15.61 -21.51
CA LEU A 190 -17.88 -16.71 -21.96
C LEU A 190 -18.30 -18.03 -21.35
N THR A 191 -18.29 -19.08 -22.18
CA THR A 191 -18.46 -20.49 -21.82
C THR A 191 -17.13 -21.11 -21.41
N ASP A 192 -17.17 -22.27 -20.74
CA ASP A 192 -15.97 -23.02 -20.35
C ASP A 192 -15.08 -23.36 -21.56
N ASN A 193 -15.67 -23.68 -22.72
CA ASN A 193 -14.93 -23.98 -23.94
C ASN A 193 -14.19 -22.75 -24.50
N GLU A 194 -14.82 -21.57 -24.43
CA GLU A 194 -14.20 -20.32 -24.86
C GLU A 194 -13.06 -19.91 -23.91
N VAL A 195 -13.20 -20.18 -22.61
CA VAL A 195 -12.11 -20.04 -21.64
C VAL A 195 -10.97 -21.01 -21.99
N VAL A 196 -11.26 -22.28 -22.23
CA VAL A 196 -10.22 -23.26 -22.60
C VAL A 196 -9.45 -22.83 -23.85
N GLU A 197 -10.15 -22.32 -24.86
CA GLU A 197 -9.53 -21.81 -26.08
C GLU A 197 -8.69 -20.56 -25.83
N ALA A 198 -9.20 -19.61 -25.05
CA ALA A 198 -8.51 -18.36 -24.73
C ALA A 198 -7.20 -18.58 -23.94
N PHE A 199 -7.15 -19.65 -23.13
CA PHE A 199 -5.97 -19.99 -22.32
C PHE A 199 -5.11 -21.10 -22.95
N ARG A 200 -5.42 -21.55 -24.18
CA ARG A 200 -4.71 -22.67 -24.83
C ARG A 200 -3.21 -22.39 -24.92
N CYS A 201 -2.42 -23.23 -24.27
CA CYS A 201 -0.96 -23.18 -24.26
C CYS A 201 -0.39 -24.49 -24.84
N LYS A 202 0.87 -24.46 -25.30
CA LYS A 202 1.61 -25.64 -25.77
C LYS A 202 2.78 -25.90 -24.82
N GLY A 203 3.22 -27.17 -24.71
CA GLY A 203 4.38 -27.53 -23.91
C GLY A 203 4.04 -27.75 -22.44
N ASP A 204 4.91 -27.32 -21.52
CA ASP A 204 4.78 -27.58 -20.08
C ASP A 204 3.51 -26.97 -19.44
N GLU A 205 2.86 -26.02 -20.12
CA GLU A 205 1.65 -25.32 -19.67
C GLU A 205 0.35 -25.84 -20.31
N GLU A 206 0.37 -27.00 -20.98
CA GLU A 206 -0.81 -27.59 -21.66
C GLU A 206 -2.01 -27.84 -20.72
N GLU A 207 -1.75 -28.07 -19.42
CA GLU A 207 -2.80 -28.26 -18.41
C GLU A 207 -3.42 -26.95 -17.88
N LEU A 208 -2.82 -25.79 -18.19
CA LEU A 208 -3.26 -24.49 -17.67
C LEU A 208 -4.75 -24.20 -17.91
N PRO A 209 -5.32 -24.44 -19.12
CA PRO A 209 -6.73 -24.16 -19.38
C PRO A 209 -7.67 -24.94 -18.45
N MET A 210 -7.36 -26.22 -18.20
CA MET A 210 -8.17 -27.06 -17.34
C MET A 210 -8.09 -26.63 -15.87
N LYS A 211 -6.90 -26.22 -15.41
CA LYS A 211 -6.72 -25.65 -14.05
C LYS A 211 -7.48 -24.33 -13.89
N VAL A 212 -7.56 -23.51 -14.94
CA VAL A 212 -8.36 -22.26 -14.95
C VAL A 212 -9.85 -22.56 -14.82
N VAL A 213 -10.40 -23.50 -15.60
CA VAL A 213 -11.80 -23.92 -15.48
C VAL A 213 -12.09 -24.50 -14.09
N GLN A 214 -11.22 -25.36 -13.58
CA GLN A 214 -11.32 -25.89 -12.22
C GLN A 214 -11.34 -24.77 -11.18
N MET A 215 -10.51 -23.73 -11.33
CA MET A 215 -10.46 -22.58 -10.42
C MET A 215 -11.78 -21.86 -10.25
N ILE A 216 -12.50 -21.68 -11.34
CA ILE A 216 -13.80 -21.01 -11.36
C ILE A 216 -14.81 -21.87 -10.58
N HIS A 217 -14.87 -23.17 -10.88
CA HIS A 217 -15.93 -24.06 -10.41
C HIS A 217 -15.74 -24.65 -9.01
N THR A 218 -14.57 -25.18 -8.66
CA THR A 218 -14.43 -26.09 -7.51
C THR A 218 -13.96 -25.42 -6.22
N LYS A 219 -13.58 -24.14 -6.24
CA LYS A 219 -12.96 -23.43 -5.09
C LYS A 219 -11.68 -24.10 -4.55
N SER A 220 -11.14 -25.10 -5.25
CA SER A 220 -9.91 -25.83 -4.92
C SER A 220 -9.17 -26.14 -6.21
N VAL A 221 -7.92 -25.71 -6.32
CA VAL A 221 -7.10 -25.95 -7.51
C VAL A 221 -5.76 -26.50 -7.07
N ASP A 222 -5.21 -27.39 -7.87
CA ASP A 222 -3.83 -27.81 -7.73
C ASP A 222 -2.90 -26.60 -7.86
N TYR A 223 -1.76 -26.64 -7.18
CA TYR A 223 -0.88 -25.47 -7.11
C TYR A 223 -0.38 -25.08 -8.52
N PHE A 224 -0.64 -23.85 -8.98
CA PHE A 224 -0.06 -23.33 -10.22
C PHE A 224 1.46 -23.19 -10.06
N THR A 225 2.22 -23.75 -11.00
CA THR A 225 3.67 -23.52 -11.11
C THR A 225 3.99 -22.05 -11.36
N PHE A 226 5.22 -21.64 -11.11
CA PHE A 226 5.63 -20.25 -11.35
C PHE A 226 5.47 -19.81 -12.81
N ARG A 227 5.68 -20.72 -13.78
CA ARG A 227 5.48 -20.44 -15.21
C ARG A 227 4.00 -20.26 -15.53
N GLU A 228 3.14 -21.17 -15.09
CA GLU A 228 1.68 -21.08 -15.25
C GLU A 228 1.13 -19.78 -14.64
N GLN A 229 1.56 -19.41 -13.43
CA GLN A 229 1.14 -18.15 -12.79
C GLN A 229 1.51 -16.94 -13.65
N ARG A 230 2.71 -16.93 -14.24
CA ARG A 230 3.16 -15.84 -15.10
C ARG A 230 2.34 -15.75 -16.38
N VAL A 231 2.10 -16.87 -17.07
CA VAL A 231 1.28 -16.92 -18.29
C VAL A 231 -0.15 -16.45 -18.00
N LEU A 232 -0.72 -16.91 -16.90
CA LEU A 232 -2.06 -16.53 -16.48
C LEU A 232 -2.18 -15.03 -16.20
N LEU A 233 -1.18 -14.42 -15.55
CA LEU A 233 -1.14 -12.97 -15.36
C LEU A 233 -1.00 -12.21 -16.68
N GLN A 234 -0.17 -12.70 -17.60
CA GLN A 234 0.03 -12.12 -18.94
C GLN A 234 -1.25 -12.07 -19.75
N LEU A 235 -2.08 -13.12 -19.65
CA LEU A 235 -3.35 -13.20 -20.38
C LEU A 235 -4.46 -12.37 -19.76
N LEU A 236 -4.39 -12.07 -18.45
CA LEU A 236 -5.48 -11.40 -17.72
C LEU A 236 -5.26 -9.91 -17.47
N PHE A 237 -4.00 -9.44 -17.44
CA PHE A 237 -3.67 -8.09 -17.02
C PHE A 237 -2.70 -7.44 -18.01
N ASP A 238 -3.09 -6.30 -18.57
CA ASP A 238 -2.23 -5.51 -19.48
C ASP A 238 -0.90 -5.13 -18.81
N ASP A 239 -0.94 -4.79 -17.52
CA ASP A 239 0.23 -4.53 -16.68
C ASP A 239 0.63 -5.78 -15.86
N TYR A 240 0.69 -6.96 -16.49
CA TYR A 240 1.14 -8.17 -15.81
C TYR A 240 2.53 -8.08 -15.13
N PRO A 241 3.53 -7.30 -15.63
CA PRO A 241 4.84 -7.23 -14.97
C PRO A 241 4.73 -6.69 -13.54
N ARG A 242 3.78 -5.77 -13.31
CA ARG A 242 3.42 -5.26 -11.99
C ARG A 242 2.97 -6.38 -11.05
N TYR A 243 2.06 -7.25 -11.50
CA TYR A 243 1.58 -8.38 -10.71
C TYR A 243 2.67 -9.42 -10.46
N VAL A 244 3.48 -9.76 -11.48
CA VAL A 244 4.61 -10.69 -11.32
C VAL A 244 5.59 -10.18 -10.25
N SER A 245 5.95 -8.90 -10.30
CA SER A 245 6.82 -8.26 -9.31
C SER A 245 6.22 -8.33 -7.90
N PHE A 246 4.95 -7.92 -7.75
CA PHE A 246 4.22 -8.01 -6.49
C PHE A 246 4.22 -9.42 -5.91
N PHE A 247 3.83 -10.43 -6.70
CA PHE A 247 3.85 -11.81 -6.22
C PHE A 247 5.27 -12.28 -5.93
N SER A 248 6.28 -11.93 -6.72
CA SER A 248 7.66 -12.35 -6.45
C SER A 248 8.21 -11.81 -5.12
N LYS A 249 7.80 -10.60 -4.74
CA LYS A 249 8.33 -9.85 -3.59
C LYS A 249 7.45 -9.90 -2.35
N ILE A 250 6.19 -10.31 -2.47
CA ILE A 250 5.29 -10.42 -1.33
C ILE A 250 5.72 -11.57 -0.42
N ASP A 251 6.17 -11.20 0.77
CA ASP A 251 6.32 -12.13 1.88
C ASP A 251 5.02 -12.09 2.73
N PRO A 252 4.45 -13.26 3.11
CA PRO A 252 3.26 -13.35 3.96
C PRO A 252 3.30 -12.51 5.24
N VAL A 253 4.48 -12.19 5.79
CA VAL A 253 4.68 -11.35 6.97
C VAL A 253 4.39 -9.86 6.69
N HIS A 254 4.65 -9.42 5.45
CA HIS A 254 4.46 -8.06 4.95
C HIS A 254 3.06 -7.81 4.37
N MET A 255 2.20 -8.83 4.36
CA MET A 255 0.75 -8.67 4.19
C MET A 255 0.17 -7.93 5.42
N ILE A 256 0.33 -6.61 5.48
CA ILE A 256 -0.20 -5.78 6.55
C ILE A 256 -1.72 -5.82 6.48
N GLY A 257 -2.38 -6.40 7.49
CA GLY A 257 -3.82 -6.18 7.63
C GLY A 257 -4.62 -7.09 8.54
N TYR A 258 -4.29 -8.38 8.68
CA TYR A 258 -5.27 -9.31 9.27
C TYR A 258 -4.66 -10.34 10.23
N ARG A 259 -5.33 -10.57 11.36
CA ARG A 259 -5.07 -11.72 12.25
C ARG A 259 -6.38 -12.48 12.49
N ARG A 260 -6.29 -13.80 12.31
CA ARG A 260 -7.36 -14.78 12.58
C ARG A 260 -7.29 -15.23 14.04
N ARG A 261 -8.41 -15.18 14.77
CA ARG A 261 -8.57 -15.88 16.06
C ARG A 261 -9.77 -16.82 15.99
N LYS A 262 -9.57 -18.10 16.31
CA LYS A 262 -10.65 -19.08 16.47
C LYS A 262 -11.35 -18.77 17.80
N VAL A 263 -12.66 -18.54 17.79
CA VAL A 263 -13.48 -18.41 19.01
C VAL A 263 -14.09 -19.77 19.37
N SER A 264 -14.51 -19.91 20.63
CA SER A 264 -14.90 -21.18 21.26
C SER A 264 -16.06 -21.90 20.55
N ASN A 265 -16.91 -21.19 19.82
CA ASN A 265 -18.01 -21.76 19.04
C ASN A 265 -17.60 -22.25 17.63
N GLY A 266 -16.29 -22.35 17.34
CA GLY A 266 -15.79 -22.83 16.05
C GLY A 266 -15.76 -21.79 14.93
N MET A 267 -16.33 -20.59 15.15
CA MET A 267 -16.25 -19.48 14.20
C MET A 267 -14.88 -18.79 14.27
N PHE A 268 -14.49 -18.11 13.19
CA PHE A 268 -13.25 -17.34 13.11
C PHE A 268 -13.55 -15.85 13.14
N LEU A 269 -13.00 -15.15 14.13
CA LEU A 269 -13.12 -13.71 14.27
C LEU A 269 -11.99 -13.04 13.48
N MET A 270 -12.40 -12.26 12.48
CA MET A 270 -11.57 -11.47 11.60
C MET A 270 -11.30 -10.11 12.27
N THR A 271 -10.06 -9.86 12.67
CA THR A 271 -9.67 -8.53 13.17
C THR A 271 -8.61 -7.91 12.27
N VAL A 272 -8.89 -6.71 11.77
CA VAL A 272 -7.88 -5.78 11.26
C VAL A 272 -6.73 -5.77 12.26
N ARG A 273 -5.47 -5.73 11.80
CA ARG A 273 -4.25 -5.65 12.63
C ARG A 273 -4.18 -4.29 13.34
N ASN A 274 -5.15 -4.09 14.22
CA ASN A 274 -5.09 -3.23 15.38
C ASN A 274 -3.93 -3.66 16.27
N GLU A 275 -3.24 -4.79 16.09
CA GLU A 275 -2.14 -5.19 16.95
C GLU A 275 -0.82 -4.49 16.60
N GLN A 276 -0.53 -4.22 15.31
CA GLN A 276 0.58 -3.33 14.91
C GLN A 276 0.21 -1.86 15.15
N ARG A 277 -1.03 -1.44 14.83
CA ARG A 277 -1.54 -0.10 15.21
C ARG A 277 -1.63 0.11 16.72
N ARG A 278 -2.01 -0.89 17.53
CA ARG A 278 -2.07 -0.84 19.02
C ARG A 278 -0.70 -1.07 19.62
N ARG A 279 0.23 -1.85 19.05
CA ARG A 279 1.64 -1.89 19.47
C ARG A 279 2.28 -0.54 19.20
N ALA A 280 2.15 0.01 18.00
CA ALA A 280 2.63 1.36 17.68
C ALA A 280 1.96 2.43 18.56
N ARG A 281 0.64 2.40 18.78
CA ARG A 281 -0.06 3.33 19.70
C ARG A 281 0.32 3.13 21.17
N ARG A 282 0.44 1.89 21.68
CA ARG A 282 0.86 1.60 23.06
C ARG A 282 2.32 1.95 23.28
N TYR A 283 3.19 1.66 22.31
CA TYR A 283 4.59 2.05 22.30
C TYR A 283 4.70 3.57 22.30
N ARG A 284 4.06 4.29 21.34
CA ARG A 284 4.01 5.77 21.33
C ARG A 284 3.45 6.35 22.64
N LYS A 285 2.41 5.74 23.24
CA LYS A 285 1.82 6.16 24.52
C LYS A 285 2.76 5.91 25.72
N ASN A 286 3.47 4.79 25.75
CA ASN A 286 4.43 4.43 26.81
C ASN A 286 5.71 5.24 26.70
N THR A 287 6.19 5.50 25.49
CA THR A 287 7.33 6.37 25.19
C THR A 287 7.00 7.81 25.60
N ARG A 288 5.82 8.35 25.25
CA ARG A 288 5.35 9.66 25.76
C ARG A 288 5.29 9.73 27.29
N LYS A 289 4.82 8.67 27.97
CA LYS A 289 4.81 8.59 29.45
C LYS A 289 6.23 8.55 30.04
N ARG A 290 7.16 7.79 29.46
CA ARG A 290 8.58 7.76 29.90
C ARG A 290 9.26 9.12 29.72
N ILE A 291 9.03 9.79 28.59
CA ILE A 291 9.55 11.13 28.32
C ILE A 291 9.02 12.14 29.35
N ARG A 292 7.71 12.18 29.62
CA ARG A 292 7.14 13.05 30.67
C ARG A 292 7.74 12.81 32.05
N ARG A 293 7.96 11.54 32.43
CA ARG A 293 8.61 11.19 33.70
C ARG A 293 10.06 11.66 33.76
N ALA A 294 10.82 11.51 32.67
CA ALA A 294 12.21 11.98 32.59
C ALA A 294 12.32 13.51 32.67
N VAL A 295 11.44 14.24 31.98
CA VAL A 295 11.37 15.70 32.03
C VAL A 295 11.00 16.19 33.44
N ASN A 296 10.02 15.56 34.09
CA ASN A 296 9.66 15.91 35.47
C ASN A 296 10.77 15.58 36.47
N LYS A 297 11.52 14.49 36.26
CA LYS A 297 12.67 14.12 37.11
C LYS A 297 13.84 15.10 36.97
N LYS A 298 14.10 15.61 35.76
CA LYS A 298 15.06 16.71 35.52
C LYS A 298 14.60 18.03 36.14
N ARG A 299 13.32 18.38 36.01
CA ARG A 299 12.73 19.57 36.67
C ARG A 299 12.81 19.51 38.20
N HIS A 300 12.66 18.33 38.80
CA HIS A 300 12.82 18.15 40.25
C HIS A 300 14.29 18.18 40.71
N LYS A 301 15.24 17.73 39.88
CA LYS A 301 16.67 17.88 40.16
C LYS A 301 17.12 19.36 40.11
N ASN A 302 16.65 20.11 39.13
CA ASN A 302 16.97 21.55 38.99
C ASN A 302 16.21 22.45 39.99
N LYS A 303 15.33 21.91 40.82
CA LYS A 303 14.68 22.62 41.95
C LYS A 303 15.30 22.28 43.31
N ARG A 304 16.26 21.35 43.36
CA ARG A 304 16.93 20.87 44.58
C ARG A 304 18.44 21.12 44.57
N GLY A 305 18.96 21.78 43.53
CA GLY A 305 20.24 22.47 43.52
C GLY A 305 19.97 23.95 43.30
#